data_AF-A0AA38GIQ0-F1
#
_entry.id   AF-A0AA38GIQ0-F1
#
_cell.length_a   1.000
_cell.length_b   1.000
_cell.length_c   1.000
_cell.angle_alpha   90.00
_cell.angle_beta   90.00
_cell.angle_gamma   90.00
#
_symmetry.space_group_name_H-M   'P 1'
#
loop_
_entity.id
_entity.type
_entity.pdbx_description
1 polymer ?
#
loop_
_entity_poly.entity_id
_entity_poly.type
_entity_poly.pdbx_seq_one_letter_code
_entity_poly.pdbx_strand_id
1 'polypeptide(L)'
;AAKAKWPELFTGVEPETEAWILDNMRTVRPVVETGYENLLLVRLLLEMKKPNIQNSSVVPGLNVEGILENWSKLKPLIMAEWGAKKEELVEIFGKVRDDWMEQDLSSWVGANRFYPGTADALKFASSKIYIVTTKQTRFAEALLRDLAGVSIPPDRIYGLGTGPKIEVLKQLQNKHEHSQMSLHFVEDRLATLKNVINEPELNKWNLYLGTWGYNTSSEREEASNISRISLVDLSDFCAKL
;
A
#
# COMPACT_ATOMS: atom_id res chain seq x y z
N ALA A 1 -15.80 1.38 -4.45
CA ALA A 1 -15.77 0.52 -3.25
C ALA A 1 -16.49 1.15 -2.06
N ALA A 2 -16.09 2.32 -1.55
CA ALA A 2 -16.80 2.98 -0.44
C ALA A 2 -18.29 3.26 -0.76
N LYS A 3 -18.56 3.83 -1.95
CA LYS A 3 -19.92 3.99 -2.50
C LYS A 3 -20.72 2.67 -2.54
N ALA A 4 -20.08 1.53 -2.75
CA ALA A 4 -20.74 0.23 -2.75
C ALA A 4 -20.98 -0.33 -1.34
N LYS A 5 -20.11 -0.03 -0.37
CA LYS A 5 -20.26 -0.48 1.04
C LYS A 5 -21.31 0.32 1.80
N TRP A 6 -21.38 1.63 1.55
CA TRP A 6 -22.28 2.54 2.26
C TRP A 6 -23.04 3.45 1.30
N PRO A 7 -23.86 2.90 0.38
CA PRO A 7 -24.48 3.67 -0.70
C PRO A 7 -25.25 4.90 -0.22
N GLU A 8 -26.00 4.76 0.87
CA GLU A 8 -26.83 5.84 1.43
C GLU A 8 -26.02 7.07 1.86
N LEU A 9 -24.76 6.91 2.26
CA LEU A 9 -23.91 8.04 2.66
C LEU A 9 -23.45 8.87 1.45
N PHE A 10 -23.42 8.25 0.27
CA PHE A 10 -22.95 8.89 -0.97
C PHE A 10 -24.09 9.48 -1.82
N THR A 11 -25.34 9.29 -1.41
CA THR A 11 -26.49 9.92 -2.06
C THR A 11 -26.41 11.44 -1.95
N GLY A 12 -26.47 12.14 -3.08
CA GLY A 12 -26.38 13.62 -3.12
C GLY A 12 -25.02 14.16 -2.68
N VAL A 13 -23.92 13.42 -2.91
CA VAL A 13 -22.57 13.96 -2.77
C VAL A 13 -22.25 14.81 -4.00
N GLU A 14 -22.04 16.11 -3.76
CA GLU A 14 -21.71 17.09 -4.79
C GLU A 14 -20.30 16.86 -5.37
N PRO A 15 -20.06 17.17 -6.66
CA PRO A 15 -18.76 17.01 -7.30
C PRO A 15 -17.60 17.68 -6.55
N GLU A 16 -17.82 18.83 -5.92
CA GLU A 16 -16.81 19.55 -5.14
C GLU A 16 -16.41 18.77 -3.89
N THR A 17 -17.34 18.05 -3.27
CA THR A 17 -17.06 17.19 -2.13
C THR A 17 -16.27 15.97 -2.57
N GLU A 18 -16.63 15.37 -3.70
CA GLU A 18 -15.88 14.24 -4.28
C GLU A 18 -14.44 14.66 -4.63
N ALA A 19 -14.25 15.81 -5.28
CA ALA A 19 -12.94 16.36 -5.57
C ALA A 19 -12.12 16.60 -4.28
N TRP A 20 -12.73 17.20 -3.25
CA TRP A 20 -12.05 17.41 -1.97
C TRP A 20 -11.60 16.11 -1.31
N ILE A 21 -12.46 15.07 -1.33
CA ILE A 21 -12.08 13.74 -0.79
C ILE A 21 -10.90 13.18 -1.58
N LEU A 22 -10.93 13.23 -2.91
CA LEU A 22 -9.87 12.70 -3.76
C LEU A 22 -8.53 13.42 -3.54
N ASP A 23 -8.54 14.73 -3.37
CA ASP A 23 -7.32 15.49 -3.07
C ASP A 23 -6.76 15.12 -1.69
N ASN A 24 -7.61 15.01 -0.67
CA ASN A 24 -7.16 14.63 0.67
C ASN A 24 -6.74 13.16 0.78
N MET A 25 -7.29 12.27 -0.05
CA MET A 25 -6.81 10.89 -0.17
C MET A 25 -5.34 10.82 -0.60
N ARG A 26 -4.83 11.81 -1.35
CA ARG A 26 -3.38 11.88 -1.67
C ARG A 26 -2.56 12.20 -0.42
N THR A 27 -3.04 13.14 0.39
CA THR A 27 -2.40 13.52 1.66
C THR A 27 -2.37 12.37 2.65
N VAL A 28 -3.50 11.68 2.86
CA VAL A 28 -3.59 10.58 3.84
C VAL A 28 -3.08 9.23 3.33
N ARG A 29 -2.67 9.14 2.06
CA ARG A 29 -2.18 7.88 1.48
C ARG A 29 -1.05 7.19 2.27
N PRO A 30 -0.11 7.89 2.95
CA PRO A 30 0.92 7.29 3.79
C PRO A 30 0.41 6.32 4.86
N VAL A 31 -0.78 6.53 5.42
CA VAL A 31 -1.26 5.67 6.51
C VAL A 31 -1.81 4.33 6.04
N VAL A 32 -2.06 4.19 4.73
CA VAL A 32 -2.72 3.01 4.15
C VAL A 32 -1.73 1.86 4.01
N GLU A 33 -1.93 0.85 4.85
CA GLU A 33 -1.18 -0.41 4.83
C GLU A 33 -1.77 -1.44 3.87
N THR A 34 -3.09 -1.55 3.88
CA THR A 34 -3.85 -2.52 3.09
C THR A 34 -4.95 -1.79 2.33
N GLY A 35 -5.26 -2.26 1.13
CA GLY A 35 -6.12 -1.53 0.20
C GLY A 35 -7.53 -1.22 0.73
N TYR A 36 -8.06 -2.04 1.64
CA TYR A 36 -9.39 -1.84 2.21
C TYR A 36 -9.49 -0.58 3.08
N GLU A 37 -8.36 -0.11 3.64
CA GLU A 37 -8.32 1.08 4.49
C GLU A 37 -8.72 2.35 3.72
N ASN A 38 -8.58 2.34 2.39
CA ASN A 38 -9.09 3.42 1.54
C ASN A 38 -10.60 3.62 1.69
N LEU A 39 -11.39 2.56 1.93
CA LEU A 39 -12.83 2.70 2.15
C LEU A 39 -13.09 3.49 3.44
N LEU A 40 -12.35 3.16 4.49
CA LEU A 40 -12.49 3.82 5.78
C LEU A 40 -12.10 5.29 5.69
N LEU A 41 -10.99 5.61 5.02
CA LEU A 41 -10.53 6.99 4.82
C LEU A 41 -11.52 7.80 3.99
N VAL A 42 -12.03 7.26 2.88
CA VAL A 42 -13.03 7.94 2.04
C VAL A 42 -14.29 8.25 2.84
N ARG A 43 -14.77 7.31 3.66
CA ARG A 43 -15.93 7.55 4.53
C ARG A 43 -15.62 8.58 5.63
N LEU A 44 -14.47 8.49 6.29
CA LEU A 44 -14.08 9.44 7.34
C LEU A 44 -13.99 10.87 6.80
N LEU A 45 -13.33 11.05 5.65
CA LEU A 45 -13.24 12.33 4.94
C LEU A 45 -14.62 12.87 4.54
N LEU A 46 -15.53 11.98 4.12
CA LEU A 46 -16.90 12.36 3.81
C LEU A 46 -17.66 12.83 5.08
N GLU A 47 -17.56 12.13 6.20
CA GLU A 47 -18.17 12.54 7.47
C GLU A 47 -17.58 13.88 7.97
N MET A 48 -16.29 14.14 7.77
CA MET A 48 -15.66 15.43 8.09
C MET A 48 -16.21 16.59 7.25
N LYS A 49 -16.64 16.33 6.00
CA LYS A 49 -17.19 17.37 5.12
C LYS A 49 -18.68 17.59 5.25
N LYS A 50 -19.42 16.58 5.70
CA LYS A 50 -20.87 16.62 5.78
C LYS A 50 -21.31 16.29 7.22
N PRO A 51 -21.42 17.31 8.09
CA PRO A 51 -21.78 17.12 9.50
C PRO A 51 -23.11 16.39 9.72
N ASN A 52 -24.03 16.48 8.75
CA ASN A 52 -25.35 15.83 8.81
C ASN A 52 -25.31 14.30 8.65
N ILE A 53 -24.19 13.72 8.17
CA ILE A 53 -24.00 12.27 8.06
C ILE A 53 -22.91 11.75 8.99
N GLN A 54 -22.39 12.61 9.87
CA GLN A 54 -21.39 12.26 10.85
C GLN A 54 -21.96 11.22 11.82
N ASN A 55 -21.31 10.07 11.88
CA ASN A 55 -21.68 8.97 12.77
C ASN A 55 -20.51 8.53 13.66
N SER A 56 -19.28 8.94 13.32
CA SER A 56 -18.10 8.63 14.11
C SER A 56 -17.83 9.66 15.21
N SER A 57 -17.38 9.17 16.37
CA SER A 57 -17.04 10.01 17.52
C SER A 57 -15.75 10.81 17.32
N VAL A 58 -14.94 10.43 16.33
CA VAL A 58 -13.60 10.97 16.11
C VAL A 58 -13.59 12.22 15.24
N VAL A 59 -14.67 12.54 14.50
CA VAL A 59 -14.72 13.69 13.58
C VAL A 59 -14.64 15.06 14.27
N PRO A 60 -15.26 15.32 15.44
CA PRO A 60 -15.19 16.62 16.08
C PRO A 60 -13.74 17.02 16.40
N GLY A 61 -13.27 18.11 15.79
CA GLY A 61 -11.90 18.62 15.97
C GLY A 61 -10.82 17.87 15.18
N LEU A 62 -11.16 16.85 14.40
CA LEU A 62 -10.21 16.14 13.55
C LEU A 62 -9.95 16.94 12.26
N ASN A 63 -8.68 17.10 11.93
CA ASN A 63 -8.21 17.60 10.63
C ASN A 63 -7.47 16.48 9.89
N VAL A 64 -7.03 16.78 8.66
CA VAL A 64 -6.42 15.79 7.76
C VAL A 64 -5.05 15.35 8.28
N GLU A 65 -4.28 16.28 8.86
CA GLU A 65 -3.02 16.00 9.54
C GLU A 65 -3.22 15.07 10.75
N GLY A 66 -4.29 15.28 11.51
CA GLY A 66 -4.66 14.44 12.65
C GLY A 66 -4.97 12.99 12.25
N ILE A 67 -5.45 12.75 11.02
CA ILE A 67 -5.57 11.40 10.46
C ILE A 67 -4.18 10.78 10.26
N LEU A 68 -3.25 11.52 9.65
CA LEU A 68 -1.88 11.05 9.41
C LEU A 68 -1.20 10.60 10.71
N GLU A 69 -1.32 11.41 11.74
CA GLU A 69 -0.65 11.19 13.03
C GLU A 69 -1.29 10.06 13.85
N ASN A 70 -2.61 9.87 13.74
CA ASN A 70 -3.37 9.03 14.67
C ASN A 70 -4.09 7.85 14.00
N TRP A 71 -3.83 7.54 12.73
CA TRP A 71 -4.56 6.49 12.00
C TRP A 71 -4.61 5.14 12.71
N SER A 72 -3.51 4.72 13.34
CA SER A 72 -3.44 3.46 14.09
C SER A 72 -4.42 3.39 15.26
N LYS A 73 -4.77 4.54 15.86
CA LYS A 73 -5.76 4.68 16.93
C LYS A 73 -7.17 4.90 16.39
N LEU A 74 -7.30 5.70 15.33
CA LEU A 74 -8.59 6.02 14.69
C LEU A 74 -9.23 4.79 14.04
N LYS A 75 -8.44 4.02 13.29
CA LYS A 75 -8.90 2.85 12.52
C LYS A 75 -9.71 1.84 13.35
N PRO A 76 -9.23 1.32 14.48
CA PRO A 76 -10.01 0.36 15.27
C PRO A 76 -11.31 0.97 15.84
N LEU A 77 -11.30 2.26 16.21
CA LEU A 77 -12.48 2.96 16.74
C LEU A 77 -13.57 3.07 15.67
N ILE A 78 -13.25 3.64 14.51
CA ILE A 78 -14.24 3.82 13.43
C ILE A 78 -14.70 2.47 12.86
N MET A 79 -13.84 1.44 12.83
CA MET A 79 -14.27 0.10 12.43
C MET A 79 -15.32 -0.47 13.40
N ALA A 80 -15.15 -0.27 14.70
CA ALA A 80 -16.11 -0.70 15.70
C ALA A 80 -17.43 0.09 15.61
N GLU A 81 -17.36 1.43 15.55
CA GLU A 81 -18.52 2.32 15.44
C GLU A 81 -19.35 2.05 14.18
N TRP A 82 -18.69 1.73 13.08
CA TRP A 82 -19.35 1.47 11.80
C TRP A 82 -19.76 0.01 11.60
N GLY A 83 -19.48 -0.88 12.57
CA GLY A 83 -19.70 -2.32 12.44
C GLY A 83 -18.93 -2.93 11.26
N ALA A 84 -17.80 -2.34 10.88
CA ALA A 84 -17.07 -2.70 9.68
C ALA A 84 -16.06 -3.82 9.98
N LYS A 85 -16.24 -4.97 9.34
CA LYS A 85 -15.32 -6.11 9.47
C LYS A 85 -14.26 -6.08 8.37
N LYS A 86 -13.02 -6.39 8.74
CA LYS A 86 -11.87 -6.36 7.83
C LYS A 86 -12.10 -7.24 6.60
N GLU A 87 -12.59 -8.44 6.80
CA GLU A 87 -12.81 -9.45 5.76
C GLU A 87 -13.80 -8.95 4.71
N GLU A 88 -14.92 -8.39 5.17
CA GLU A 88 -15.95 -7.79 4.30
C GLU A 88 -15.39 -6.61 3.49
N LEU A 89 -14.56 -5.76 4.11
CA LEU A 89 -13.96 -4.61 3.43
C LEU A 89 -12.91 -5.04 2.40
N VAL A 90 -12.13 -6.08 2.68
CA VAL A 90 -11.18 -6.68 1.73
C VAL A 90 -11.93 -7.27 0.54
N GLU A 91 -13.00 -8.02 0.80
CA GLU A 91 -13.83 -8.65 -0.22
C GLU A 91 -14.46 -7.62 -1.16
N ILE A 92 -15.15 -6.61 -0.62
CA ILE A 92 -15.80 -5.59 -1.46
C ILE A 92 -14.78 -4.73 -2.21
N PHE A 93 -13.60 -4.46 -1.62
CA PHE A 93 -12.54 -3.74 -2.33
C PHE A 93 -11.95 -4.55 -3.47
N GLY A 94 -11.78 -5.87 -3.28
CA GLY A 94 -11.38 -6.80 -4.32
C GLY A 94 -12.42 -6.87 -5.44
N LYS A 95 -13.67 -7.19 -5.08
CA LYS A 95 -14.77 -7.37 -6.03
C LYS A 95 -14.97 -6.17 -6.95
N VAL A 96 -15.00 -4.94 -6.41
CA VAL A 96 -15.17 -3.74 -7.24
C VAL A 96 -14.03 -3.58 -8.26
N ARG A 97 -12.81 -4.01 -7.91
CA ARG A 97 -11.66 -3.94 -8.82
C ARG A 97 -11.68 -5.08 -9.83
N ASP A 98 -12.15 -6.26 -9.44
CA ASP A 98 -12.36 -7.38 -10.36
C ASP A 98 -13.43 -7.04 -11.39
N ASP A 99 -14.60 -6.59 -10.95
CA ASP A 99 -15.71 -6.16 -11.81
C ASP A 99 -15.24 -5.06 -12.79
N TRP A 100 -14.41 -4.11 -12.33
CA TRP A 100 -13.83 -3.09 -13.20
C TRP A 100 -12.85 -3.68 -14.22
N MET A 101 -11.96 -4.59 -13.82
CA MET A 101 -11.05 -5.26 -14.77
C MET A 101 -11.78 -6.10 -15.82
N GLU A 102 -12.87 -6.78 -15.42
CA GLU A 102 -13.69 -7.58 -16.33
C GLU A 102 -14.45 -6.72 -17.35
N GLN A 103 -14.96 -5.56 -16.92
CA GLN A 103 -15.74 -4.66 -17.77
C GLN A 103 -14.86 -3.78 -18.65
N ASP A 104 -13.76 -3.25 -18.12
CA ASP A 104 -12.86 -2.33 -18.81
C ASP A 104 -11.45 -2.38 -18.19
N LEU A 105 -10.70 -3.40 -18.61
CA LEU A 105 -9.29 -3.55 -18.22
C LEU A 105 -8.46 -2.31 -18.58
N SER A 106 -8.72 -1.67 -19.72
CA SER A 106 -7.92 -0.54 -20.19
C SER A 106 -8.05 0.66 -19.26
N SER A 107 -9.26 1.02 -18.83
CA SER A 107 -9.43 2.12 -17.88
C SER A 107 -8.93 1.78 -16.48
N TRP A 108 -9.05 0.52 -16.04
CA TRP A 108 -8.45 0.07 -14.78
C TRP A 108 -6.94 0.18 -14.81
N VAL A 109 -6.29 -0.28 -15.88
CA VAL A 109 -4.84 -0.17 -16.10
C VAL A 109 -4.43 1.30 -16.15
N GLY A 110 -5.16 2.14 -16.90
CA GLY A 110 -4.90 3.58 -17.04
C GLY A 110 -5.06 4.40 -15.75
N ALA A 111 -5.79 3.88 -14.76
CA ALA A 111 -5.91 4.49 -13.44
C ALA A 111 -4.68 4.26 -12.54
N ASN A 112 -3.74 3.40 -12.96
CA ASN A 112 -2.53 3.06 -12.22
C ASN A 112 -1.29 3.60 -12.94
N ARG A 113 -0.19 3.76 -12.19
CA ARG A 113 1.09 4.26 -12.73
C ARG A 113 2.25 3.56 -12.05
N PHE A 114 3.31 3.29 -12.82
CA PHE A 114 4.63 3.00 -12.28
C PHE A 114 5.41 4.30 -12.11
N TYR A 115 6.32 4.32 -11.14
CA TYR A 115 7.27 5.42 -11.04
C TYR A 115 8.20 5.39 -12.27
N PRO A 116 8.58 6.56 -12.83
CA PRO A 116 9.45 6.61 -14.00
C PRO A 116 10.71 5.76 -13.84
N GLY A 117 11.08 5.01 -14.88
CA GLY A 117 12.25 4.12 -14.91
C GLY A 117 12.09 2.76 -14.21
N THR A 118 11.13 2.60 -13.29
CA THR A 118 11.01 1.33 -12.51
C THR A 118 10.62 0.13 -13.36
N ALA A 119 9.82 0.32 -14.42
CA ALA A 119 9.48 -0.75 -15.35
C ALA A 119 10.72 -1.28 -16.08
N ASP A 120 11.57 -0.39 -16.61
CA ASP A 120 12.82 -0.75 -17.28
C ASP A 120 13.80 -1.39 -16.31
N ALA A 121 13.94 -0.82 -15.10
CA ALA A 121 14.79 -1.38 -14.06
C ALA A 121 14.40 -2.83 -13.73
N LEU A 122 13.10 -3.12 -13.57
CA LEU A 122 12.61 -4.48 -13.35
C LEU A 122 12.85 -5.41 -14.54
N LYS A 123 12.73 -4.89 -15.77
CA LYS A 123 12.89 -5.65 -17.00
C LYS A 123 14.33 -6.04 -17.27
N PHE A 124 15.28 -5.15 -16.96
CA PHE A 124 16.70 -5.33 -17.24
C PHE A 124 17.52 -5.73 -16.01
N ALA A 125 16.86 -5.95 -14.87
CA ALA A 125 17.49 -6.40 -13.64
C ALA A 125 18.32 -7.67 -13.88
N SER A 126 19.58 -7.61 -13.45
CA SER A 126 20.43 -8.81 -13.40
C SER A 126 20.11 -9.69 -12.19
N SER A 127 19.48 -9.09 -11.17
CA SER A 127 19.09 -9.73 -9.93
C SER A 127 17.84 -10.62 -10.09
N LYS A 128 17.73 -11.68 -9.28
CA LYS A 128 16.47 -12.41 -9.15
C LYS A 128 15.44 -11.54 -8.41
N ILE A 129 14.43 -11.08 -9.13
CA ILE A 129 13.37 -10.23 -8.56
C ILE A 129 12.24 -11.07 -7.93
N TYR A 130 11.80 -10.61 -6.76
CA TYR A 130 10.62 -11.07 -6.03
C TYR A 130 9.74 -9.88 -5.68
N ILE A 131 8.42 -10.05 -5.74
CA ILE A 131 7.44 -9.03 -5.34
C ILE A 131 6.74 -9.48 -4.08
N VAL A 132 6.83 -8.70 -3.00
CA VAL A 132 6.17 -8.99 -1.72
C VAL A 132 5.23 -7.84 -1.37
N THR A 133 3.92 -8.06 -1.53
CA THR A 133 2.91 -7.00 -1.48
C THR A 133 1.66 -7.42 -0.70
N THR A 134 0.99 -6.44 -0.08
CA THR A 134 -0.33 -6.63 0.55
C THR A 134 -1.49 -6.49 -0.46
N LYS A 135 -1.17 -6.29 -1.75
CA LYS A 135 -2.11 -6.31 -2.86
C LYS A 135 -2.42 -7.76 -3.25
N GLN A 136 -3.66 -8.06 -3.64
CA GLN A 136 -3.99 -9.38 -4.20
C GLN A 136 -3.16 -9.66 -5.46
N THR A 137 -2.62 -10.87 -5.58
CA THR A 137 -1.63 -11.27 -6.60
C THR A 137 -2.06 -10.92 -8.02
N ARG A 138 -3.30 -11.26 -8.41
CA ARG A 138 -3.85 -10.98 -9.74
C ARG A 138 -3.78 -9.51 -10.17
N PHE A 139 -3.90 -8.58 -9.22
CA PHE A 139 -3.76 -7.15 -9.52
C PHE A 139 -2.30 -6.74 -9.69
N ALA A 140 -1.38 -7.33 -8.93
CA ALA A 140 0.05 -7.07 -9.11
C ALA A 140 0.52 -7.60 -10.46
N GLU A 141 0.10 -8.81 -10.83
CA GLU A 141 0.40 -9.45 -12.12
C GLU A 141 -0.13 -8.63 -13.31
N ALA A 142 -1.39 -8.19 -13.26
CA ALA A 142 -1.96 -7.35 -14.32
C ALA A 142 -1.15 -6.04 -14.49
N LEU A 143 -0.78 -5.37 -13.40
CA LEU A 143 0.01 -4.14 -13.49
C LEU A 143 1.42 -4.39 -14.03
N LEU A 144 2.10 -5.45 -13.60
CA LEU A 144 3.43 -5.80 -14.10
C LEU A 144 3.40 -6.11 -15.60
N ARG A 145 2.40 -6.87 -16.04
CA ARG A 145 2.24 -7.23 -17.46
C ARG A 145 1.82 -6.02 -18.30
N ASP A 146 0.73 -5.35 -17.92
CA ASP A 146 0.02 -4.40 -18.79
C ASP A 146 0.60 -2.98 -18.72
N LEU A 147 1.24 -2.58 -17.61
CA LEU A 147 1.92 -1.28 -17.50
C LEU A 147 3.44 -1.36 -17.63
N ALA A 148 4.07 -2.37 -17.02
CA ALA A 148 5.52 -2.47 -17.02
C ALA A 148 6.07 -3.32 -18.17
N GLY A 149 5.24 -4.13 -18.84
CA GLY A 149 5.72 -5.09 -19.84
C GLY A 149 6.70 -6.11 -19.25
N VAL A 150 6.56 -6.40 -17.95
CA VAL A 150 7.44 -7.29 -17.17
C VAL A 150 6.67 -8.55 -16.80
N SER A 151 7.25 -9.70 -17.07
CA SER A 151 6.72 -11.00 -16.63
C SER A 151 7.59 -11.56 -15.51
N ILE A 152 7.08 -11.51 -14.28
CA ILE A 152 7.68 -12.18 -13.12
C ILE A 152 6.94 -13.52 -12.94
N PRO A 153 7.65 -14.66 -12.81
CA PRO A 153 7.05 -15.95 -12.49
C PRO A 153 6.11 -15.89 -11.28
N PRO A 154 4.93 -16.53 -11.32
CA PRO A 154 3.94 -16.46 -10.25
C PRO A 154 4.48 -16.90 -8.88
N ASP A 155 5.41 -17.86 -8.83
CA ASP A 155 6.08 -18.34 -7.62
C ASP A 155 7.06 -17.33 -7.00
N ARG A 156 7.24 -16.17 -7.64
CA ARG A 156 8.01 -15.02 -7.15
C ARG A 156 7.14 -13.81 -6.79
N ILE A 157 5.81 -13.95 -6.84
CA ILE A 157 4.86 -12.89 -6.47
C ILE A 157 4.06 -13.31 -5.24
N TYR A 158 4.44 -12.73 -4.10
CA TYR A 158 3.83 -12.95 -2.80
C TYR A 158 2.83 -11.83 -2.51
N GLY A 159 1.58 -12.06 -2.88
CA GLY A 159 0.47 -11.12 -2.67
C GLY A 159 -0.30 -11.33 -1.37
N LEU A 160 -1.42 -10.62 -1.24
CA LEU A 160 -2.33 -10.79 -0.11
C LEU A 160 -2.76 -12.26 0.04
N GLY A 161 -2.61 -12.81 1.24
CA GLY A 161 -2.95 -14.20 1.55
C GLY A 161 -1.77 -15.16 1.55
N THR A 162 -0.57 -14.76 1.10
CA THR A 162 0.64 -15.60 1.14
C THR A 162 1.37 -15.59 2.50
N GLY A 163 0.77 -14.97 3.52
CA GLY A 163 1.35 -14.81 4.85
C GLY A 163 1.97 -13.43 5.11
N PRO A 164 2.39 -13.13 6.36
CA PRO A 164 3.08 -11.89 6.71
C PRO A 164 4.39 -11.71 5.94
N LYS A 165 4.77 -10.47 5.62
CA LYS A 165 6.02 -10.20 4.89
C LYS A 165 7.25 -10.79 5.58
N ILE A 166 7.31 -10.76 6.92
CA ILE A 166 8.39 -11.36 7.71
C ILE A 166 8.56 -12.85 7.37
N GLU A 167 7.47 -13.59 7.37
CA GLU A 167 7.48 -15.04 7.09
C GLU A 167 7.85 -15.32 5.63
N VAL A 168 7.38 -14.49 4.69
CA VAL A 168 7.81 -14.57 3.29
C VAL A 168 9.31 -14.34 3.15
N LEU A 169 9.88 -13.35 3.84
CA LEU A 169 11.32 -13.07 3.81
C LEU A 169 12.14 -14.22 4.42
N LYS A 170 11.66 -14.84 5.51
CA LYS A 170 12.28 -16.05 6.09
C LYS A 170 12.26 -17.20 5.09
N GLN A 171 11.11 -17.46 4.45
CA GLN A 171 10.97 -18.48 3.42
C GLN A 171 11.94 -18.24 2.25
N LEU A 172 12.01 -17.01 1.75
CA LEU A 172 12.91 -16.64 0.66
C LEU A 172 14.38 -16.79 1.06
N GLN A 173 14.77 -16.34 2.25
CA GLN A 173 16.13 -16.48 2.77
C GLN A 173 16.58 -17.95 2.86
N ASN A 174 15.66 -18.84 3.21
CA ASN A 174 15.95 -20.25 3.47
C ASN A 174 15.87 -21.14 2.20
N LYS A 175 15.57 -20.57 1.03
CA LYS A 175 15.65 -21.32 -0.24
C LYS A 175 17.11 -21.68 -0.55
N HIS A 176 17.36 -22.95 -0.88
CA HIS A 176 18.71 -23.45 -1.18
C HIS A 176 19.41 -22.64 -2.28
N GLU A 177 18.68 -22.25 -3.32
CA GLU A 177 19.17 -21.43 -4.43
C GLU A 177 19.58 -20.00 -4.04
N HIS A 178 19.23 -19.53 -2.85
CA HIS A 178 19.58 -18.21 -2.32
C HIS A 178 20.72 -18.23 -1.30
N SER A 179 21.23 -19.41 -0.96
CA SER A 179 22.25 -19.59 0.10
C SER A 179 23.54 -18.79 -0.12
N GLN A 180 23.88 -18.46 -1.36
CA GLN A 180 25.06 -17.68 -1.76
C GLN A 180 24.69 -16.29 -2.34
N MET A 181 23.43 -15.87 -2.24
CA MET A 181 22.98 -14.58 -2.75
C MET A 181 23.05 -13.51 -1.66
N SER A 182 23.35 -12.28 -2.07
CA SER A 182 23.08 -11.12 -1.23
C SER A 182 21.59 -10.81 -1.30
N LEU A 183 20.94 -10.65 -0.15
CA LEU A 183 19.50 -10.41 -0.06
C LEU A 183 19.24 -8.93 0.17
N HIS A 184 18.43 -8.32 -0.69
CA HIS A 184 18.09 -6.90 -0.65
C HIS A 184 16.57 -6.74 -0.57
N PHE A 185 16.09 -5.98 0.42
CA PHE A 185 14.67 -5.70 0.60
C PHE A 185 14.43 -4.18 0.49
N VAL A 186 13.74 -3.78 -0.57
CA VAL A 186 13.36 -2.39 -0.84
C VAL A 186 11.88 -2.21 -0.54
N GLU A 187 11.56 -1.23 0.30
CA GLU A 187 10.20 -0.99 0.81
C GLU A 187 10.01 0.52 1.01
N ASP A 188 8.80 1.04 0.81
CA ASP A 188 8.52 2.48 1.01
C ASP A 188 7.92 2.78 2.39
N ARG A 189 7.58 1.76 3.16
CA ARG A 189 7.00 1.86 4.50
C ARG A 189 8.00 1.51 5.62
N LEU A 190 8.38 2.52 6.40
CA LEU A 190 9.34 2.38 7.50
C LEU A 190 8.93 1.36 8.56
N ALA A 191 7.64 1.32 8.93
CA ALA A 191 7.13 0.34 9.91
C ALA A 191 7.40 -1.11 9.49
N THR A 192 7.33 -1.42 8.20
CA THR A 192 7.65 -2.76 7.68
C THR A 192 9.14 -3.07 7.84
N LEU A 193 10.03 -2.13 7.55
CA LEU A 193 11.47 -2.29 7.76
C LEU A 193 11.83 -2.49 9.23
N LYS A 194 11.19 -1.73 10.14
CA LYS A 194 11.35 -1.90 11.59
C LYS A 194 10.94 -3.30 12.06
N ASN A 195 9.84 -3.84 11.52
CA ASN A 195 9.43 -5.22 11.82
C ASN A 195 10.48 -6.23 11.36
N VAL A 196 11.15 -6.00 10.21
CA VAL A 196 12.25 -6.86 9.75
C VAL A 196 13.46 -6.77 10.68
N ILE A 197 13.81 -5.57 11.16
CA ILE A 197 14.91 -5.36 12.12
C ILE A 197 14.65 -6.07 13.45
N ASN A 198 13.39 -6.09 13.91
CA ASN A 198 13.00 -6.74 15.15
C ASN A 198 13.07 -8.28 15.09
N GLU A 199 13.37 -8.86 13.92
CA GLU A 199 13.46 -10.29 13.69
C GLU A 199 14.92 -10.70 13.44
N PRO A 200 15.65 -11.18 14.47
CA PRO A 200 17.09 -11.46 14.34
C PRO A 200 17.46 -12.46 13.24
N GLU A 201 16.55 -13.38 12.88
CA GLU A 201 16.73 -14.33 11.77
C GLU A 201 16.91 -13.61 10.42
N LEU A 202 16.35 -12.42 10.26
CA LEU A 202 16.39 -11.63 9.03
C LEU A 202 17.59 -10.67 8.96
N ASN A 203 18.57 -10.81 9.86
CA ASN A 203 19.75 -9.96 9.90
C ASN A 203 20.59 -9.99 8.61
N LYS A 204 20.45 -11.01 7.75
CA LYS A 204 21.14 -11.12 6.46
C LYS A 204 20.61 -10.19 5.37
N TRP A 205 19.41 -9.64 5.54
CA TRP A 205 18.82 -8.73 4.56
C TRP A 205 19.43 -7.33 4.65
N ASN A 206 19.88 -6.82 3.51
CA ASN A 206 20.17 -5.40 3.33
C ASN A 206 18.84 -4.66 3.14
N LEU A 207 18.56 -3.68 4.00
CA LEU A 207 17.26 -3.01 4.05
C LEU A 207 17.35 -1.62 3.45
N TYR A 208 16.41 -1.31 2.57
CA TYR A 208 16.34 -0.03 1.89
C TYR A 208 14.96 0.59 2.05
N LEU A 209 14.94 1.84 2.53
CA LEU A 209 13.74 2.67 2.42
C LEU A 209 13.79 3.42 1.10
N GLY A 210 12.86 3.10 0.20
CA GLY A 210 12.61 3.90 -0.99
C GLY A 210 12.16 5.29 -0.56
N THR A 211 12.96 6.31 -0.86
CA THR A 211 12.60 7.71 -0.59
C THR A 211 11.52 8.22 -1.56
N TRP A 212 11.22 7.44 -2.59
CA TRP A 212 10.01 7.54 -3.39
C TRP A 212 8.92 6.62 -2.82
N GLY A 213 7.66 7.01 -2.93
CA GLY A 213 6.55 6.25 -2.37
C GLY A 213 5.69 7.08 -1.45
N TYR A 214 5.01 6.41 -0.52
CA TYR A 214 4.07 7.04 0.40
C TYR A 214 4.62 7.29 1.80
N ASN A 215 5.95 7.36 1.99
CA ASN A 215 6.52 7.82 3.27
C ASN A 215 6.51 9.34 3.42
N THR A 216 6.46 9.78 4.67
CA THR A 216 6.55 11.18 5.08
C THR A 216 8.00 11.64 5.25
N SER A 217 8.22 12.96 5.30
CA SER A 217 9.55 13.52 5.59
C SER A 217 10.07 13.08 6.96
N SER A 218 9.19 12.99 7.96
CA SER A 218 9.55 12.53 9.31
C SER A 218 9.98 11.06 9.30
N GLU A 219 9.31 10.19 8.54
CA GLU A 219 9.73 8.79 8.40
C GLU A 219 11.08 8.67 7.68
N ARG A 220 11.38 9.50 6.68
CA ARG A 220 12.71 9.49 6.04
C ARG A 220 13.81 9.96 6.98
N GLU A 221 13.54 11.01 7.76
CA GLU A 221 14.47 11.49 8.78
C GLU A 221 14.72 10.43 9.86
N GLU A 222 13.65 9.80 10.36
CA GLU A 222 13.77 8.69 11.31
C GLU A 222 14.59 7.53 10.73
N ALA A 223 14.30 7.12 9.50
CA ALA A 223 15.01 6.04 8.82
C ALA A 223 16.50 6.34 8.64
N SER A 224 16.88 7.60 8.37
CA SER A 224 18.28 8.02 8.24
C SER A 224 19.09 7.86 9.53
N ASN A 225 18.40 7.83 10.68
CA ASN A 225 19.01 7.62 11.99
C ASN A 225 19.10 6.13 12.39
N ILE A 226 18.56 5.22 11.56
CA ILE A 226 18.59 3.77 11.81
C ILE A 226 19.71 3.14 10.97
N SER A 227 20.81 2.75 11.61
CA SER A 227 22.02 2.21 10.94
C SER A 227 21.77 0.97 10.05
N ARG A 228 20.69 0.23 10.29
CA ARG A 228 20.28 -0.94 9.50
C ARG A 228 19.54 -0.61 8.21
N ILE A 229 19.12 0.64 8.00
CA ILE A 229 18.32 1.07 6.85
C ILE A 229 19.17 2.02 6.00
N SER A 230 19.28 1.73 4.71
CA SER A 230 19.82 2.67 3.73
C SER A 230 18.68 3.39 3.02
N LEU A 231 18.75 4.72 2.92
CA LEU A 231 17.86 5.45 2.02
C LEU A 231 18.30 5.21 0.58
N VAL A 232 17.34 4.98 -0.31
CA VAL A 232 17.58 4.86 -1.74
C VAL A 232 16.63 5.80 -2.47
N ASP A 233 17.13 6.54 -3.45
CA ASP A 233 16.29 7.37 -4.31
C ASP A 233 15.88 6.64 -5.59
N LEU A 234 14.89 7.19 -6.30
CA LEU A 234 14.29 6.51 -7.44
C LEU A 234 15.31 6.29 -8.56
N SER A 235 16.21 7.26 -8.77
CA SER A 235 17.29 7.17 -9.77
C SER A 235 18.27 6.05 -9.42
N ASP A 236 18.71 6.00 -8.17
CA ASP A 236 19.62 4.98 -7.65
C ASP A 236 19.01 3.59 -7.74
N PHE A 237 17.73 3.44 -7.38
CA PHE A 237 17.03 2.18 -7.53
C PHE A 237 16.99 1.73 -8.98
N CYS A 238 16.64 2.63 -9.90
CA CYS A 238 16.59 2.31 -11.32
C CYS A 238 17.97 1.97 -11.91
N ALA A 239 19.06 2.52 -11.34
CA ALA A 239 20.42 2.27 -11.81
C ALA A 239 21.08 1.02 -11.20
N LYS A 240 20.60 0.54 -10.04
CA LYS A 240 21.24 -0.52 -9.24
C LYS A 240 20.54 -1.89 -9.30
N LEU A 241 19.38 -2.01 -9.93
CA LEU A 241 18.57 -3.26 -10.00
C LEU A 241 19.16 -4.31 -10.98
#